data_AF-A0A180GT74-F1
#
_entry.id   AF-A0A180GT74-F1
#
_cell.length_a   1.000
_cell.length_b   1.000
_cell.length_c   1.000
_cell.angle_alpha   90.00
_cell.angle_beta   90.00
_cell.angle_gamma   90.00
#
_symmetry.space_group_name_H-M   'P 1'
#
loop_
_entity.id
_entity.type
_entity.pdbx_description
1 polymer ?
#
loop_
_entity_poly.entity_id
_entity_poly.type
_entity_poly.pdbx_seq_one_letter_code
_entity_poly.pdbx_strand_id
1 'polypeptide(L)'
;MADVAGGPTTNWRQSWTNASDYDKARQVVRFVENGEIRDILETLEGNTPPEWPKLKAAMLSYWSDVDTAQFTERDIVSLVEKWTQKGGVSSVSDYHHFRKAWDPIQAYLVAKEHVESEEELKKQFYQVFSSGFQGRIRDQLIKDNTLVMTADN
;
A
#
# COMPACT_ATOMS: atom_id res chain seq x y z
N MET A 1 -22.15 3.48 -44.58
CA MET A 1 -22.22 4.39 -43.42
C MET A 1 -22.50 3.51 -42.21
N ALA A 2 -21.53 3.42 -41.31
CA ALA A 2 -21.60 2.62 -40.09
C ALA A 2 -22.20 3.48 -38.98
N ASP A 3 -23.08 2.90 -38.16
CA ASP A 3 -23.34 3.40 -36.82
C ASP A 3 -23.15 2.25 -35.83
N VAL A 4 -22.10 2.38 -35.02
CA VAL A 4 -21.71 1.45 -33.96
C VAL A 4 -22.24 2.07 -32.68
N ALA A 5 -23.37 1.58 -32.19
CA ALA A 5 -23.90 1.98 -30.89
C ALA A 5 -23.01 1.42 -29.78
N GLY A 6 -22.28 2.32 -29.11
CA GLY A 6 -21.40 2.05 -27.99
C GLY A 6 -22.14 1.41 -26.80
N GLY A 7 -21.49 0.43 -26.19
CA GLY A 7 -21.96 -0.21 -24.96
C GLY A 7 -22.03 0.76 -23.78
N PRO A 8 -22.85 0.46 -22.76
CA PRO A 8 -23.05 1.34 -21.63
C PRO A 8 -21.76 1.44 -20.80
N THR A 9 -21.16 2.63 -20.80
CA THR A 9 -20.10 3.00 -19.87
C THR A 9 -20.69 3.16 -18.47
N THR A 10 -20.54 2.14 -17.63
CA THR A 10 -20.96 2.16 -16.22
C THR A 10 -20.18 3.22 -15.44
N ASN A 11 -20.80 4.38 -15.27
CA ASN A 11 -20.30 5.45 -14.40
C ASN A 11 -20.74 5.20 -12.95
N TRP A 12 -19.99 4.32 -12.26
CA TRP A 12 -20.22 3.88 -10.88
C TRP A 12 -20.22 5.01 -9.83
N ARG A 13 -19.80 6.23 -10.18
CA ARG A 13 -19.84 7.39 -9.28
C ARG A 13 -21.22 8.03 -9.16
N GLN A 14 -22.12 7.84 -10.13
CA GLN A 14 -23.46 8.45 -10.10
C GLN A 14 -24.51 7.61 -9.36
N SER A 15 -24.25 6.31 -9.08
CA SER A 15 -25.25 5.44 -8.45
C SER A 15 -25.41 5.64 -6.93
N TRP A 16 -24.47 6.31 -6.26
CA TRP A 16 -24.45 6.42 -4.79
C TRP A 16 -25.26 7.57 -4.23
N THR A 17 -25.55 8.60 -5.03
CA THR A 17 -26.26 9.80 -4.56
C THR A 17 -27.78 9.64 -4.51
N ASN A 18 -28.33 8.57 -5.10
CA ASN A 18 -29.78 8.34 -5.19
C ASN A 18 -30.27 7.08 -4.42
N ALA A 19 -29.39 6.39 -3.70
CA ALA A 19 -29.77 5.23 -2.88
C ALA A 19 -30.39 5.69 -1.55
N SER A 20 -31.47 5.03 -1.11
CA SER A 20 -32.02 5.27 0.22
C SER A 20 -31.03 4.81 1.29
N ASP A 21 -31.15 5.34 2.50
CA ASP A 21 -30.34 4.89 3.63
C ASP A 21 -30.56 3.40 3.93
N TYR A 22 -31.79 2.91 3.74
CA TYR A 22 -32.08 1.49 3.78
C TYR A 22 -31.26 0.70 2.74
N ASP A 23 -31.22 1.18 1.49
CA ASP A 23 -30.47 0.54 0.41
C ASP A 23 -28.97 0.52 0.68
N LYS A 24 -28.42 1.62 1.21
CA LYS A 24 -27.00 1.70 1.58
C LYS A 24 -26.63 0.67 2.63
N ALA A 25 -27.40 0.59 3.72
CA ALA A 25 -27.17 -0.38 4.78
C ALA A 25 -27.28 -1.83 4.29
N ARG A 26 -28.22 -2.10 3.37
CA ARG A 26 -28.42 -3.45 2.81
C ARG A 26 -27.35 -3.84 1.78
N GLN A 27 -26.79 -2.89 1.04
CA GLN A 27 -25.89 -3.17 -0.07
C GLN A 27 -24.41 -3.14 0.31
N VAL A 28 -24.02 -2.43 1.38
CA VAL A 28 -22.60 -2.26 1.75
C VAL A 28 -21.86 -3.58 1.92
N VAL A 29 -22.48 -4.58 2.55
CA VAL A 29 -21.92 -5.93 2.75
C VAL A 29 -21.64 -6.64 1.43
N ARG A 30 -22.43 -6.35 0.37
CA ARG A 30 -22.30 -6.99 -0.94
C ARG A 30 -21.19 -6.41 -1.80
N PHE A 31 -20.67 -5.24 -1.45
CA PHE A 31 -19.54 -4.62 -2.13
C PHE A 31 -18.18 -5.11 -1.64
N VAL A 32 -18.17 -5.84 -0.53
CA VAL A 32 -16.96 -6.41 0.06
C VAL A 32 -16.83 -7.86 -0.38
N GLU A 33 -15.59 -8.27 -0.69
CA GLU A 33 -15.29 -9.68 -0.97
C GLU A 33 -15.62 -10.56 0.23
N ASN A 34 -15.95 -11.83 -0.01
CA ASN A 34 -16.19 -12.77 1.08
C ASN A 34 -14.92 -12.96 1.91
N GLY A 35 -15.05 -12.94 3.23
CA GLY A 35 -13.94 -13.06 4.16
C GLY A 35 -14.14 -12.17 5.38
N GLU A 36 -13.07 -11.96 6.13
CA GLU A 36 -13.07 -11.31 7.44
C GLU A 36 -13.79 -9.96 7.47
N ILE A 37 -13.57 -9.09 6.48
CA ILE A 37 -14.21 -7.77 6.41
C ILE A 37 -15.74 -7.90 6.29
N ARG A 38 -16.21 -8.89 5.52
CA ARG A 38 -17.64 -9.15 5.36
C ARG A 38 -18.23 -9.73 6.64
N ASP A 39 -17.54 -10.66 7.29
CA ASP A 39 -17.98 -11.28 8.55
C ASP A 39 -18.11 -10.20 9.64
N ILE A 40 -17.15 -9.29 9.74
CA ILE A 40 -17.20 -8.13 10.64
C ILE A 40 -18.42 -7.26 10.33
N LEU A 41 -18.58 -6.83 9.08
CA LEU A 41 -19.72 -5.99 8.65
C LEU A 41 -21.07 -6.61 9.02
N GLU A 42 -21.19 -7.93 8.89
CA GLU A 42 -22.43 -8.64 9.20
C GLU A 42 -22.77 -8.59 10.70
N THR A 43 -21.78 -8.42 11.58
CA THR A 43 -21.92 -8.30 13.04
C THR A 43 -22.14 -6.87 13.55
N LEU A 44 -21.89 -5.85 12.73
CA LEU A 44 -21.97 -4.45 13.18
C LEU A 44 -23.41 -3.97 13.38
N GLU A 45 -23.60 -3.11 14.39
CA GLU A 45 -24.90 -2.50 14.67
C GLU A 45 -25.42 -1.73 13.46
N GLY A 46 -26.68 -1.93 13.09
CA GLY A 46 -27.30 -1.32 11.91
C GLY A 46 -27.10 -2.10 10.61
N ASN A 47 -26.44 -3.26 10.63
CA ASN A 47 -26.51 -4.21 9.53
C ASN A 47 -27.85 -4.98 9.54
N THR A 48 -28.26 -5.46 10.72
CA THR A 48 -29.55 -6.13 10.93
C THR A 48 -30.24 -5.59 12.20
N PRO A 49 -31.38 -4.89 12.09
CA PRO A 49 -32.01 -4.42 10.86
C PRO A 49 -31.16 -3.36 10.12
N PRO A 50 -31.32 -3.18 8.79
CA PRO A 50 -30.56 -2.19 8.03
C PRO A 50 -30.86 -0.75 8.46
N GLU A 51 -29.91 -0.11 9.14
CA GLU A 51 -29.97 1.28 9.60
C GLU A 51 -28.65 1.99 9.28
N TRP A 52 -28.60 2.71 8.17
CA TRP A 52 -27.37 3.30 7.66
C TRP A 52 -26.64 4.25 8.61
N PRO A 53 -27.33 5.15 9.36
CA PRO A 53 -26.62 6.00 10.33
C PRO A 53 -25.90 5.20 11.42
N LYS A 54 -26.51 4.13 11.94
CA LYS A 54 -25.92 3.24 12.95
C LYS A 54 -24.78 2.41 12.36
N LEU A 55 -25.01 1.80 11.20
CA LEU A 55 -24.00 1.00 10.52
C LEU A 55 -22.77 1.83 10.18
N LYS A 56 -22.95 3.03 9.63
CA LYS A 56 -21.85 3.95 9.34
C LYS A 56 -21.09 4.34 10.62
N ALA A 57 -21.78 4.60 11.72
CA ALA A 57 -21.13 4.92 13.00
C ALA A 57 -20.36 3.72 13.57
N ALA A 58 -20.94 2.52 13.50
CA ALA A 58 -20.28 1.28 13.94
C ALA A 58 -19.06 0.94 13.08
N MET A 59 -19.16 1.10 11.75
CA MET A 59 -18.02 0.97 10.83
C MET A 59 -16.91 1.96 11.18
N LEU A 60 -17.25 3.24 11.35
CA LEU A 60 -16.27 4.27 11.72
C LEU A 60 -15.68 4.01 13.09
N SER A 61 -16.43 3.49 14.07
CA SER A 61 -15.91 3.17 15.41
C SER A 61 -15.09 1.89 15.44
N TYR A 62 -15.43 0.89 14.63
CA TYR A 62 -14.69 -0.37 14.56
C TYR A 62 -13.36 -0.17 13.84
N TRP A 63 -13.35 0.66 12.79
CA TRP A 63 -12.15 1.00 12.03
C TRP A 63 -11.55 2.36 12.36
N SER A 64 -12.03 3.08 13.39
CA SER A 64 -11.45 4.39 13.77
C SER A 64 -10.00 4.26 14.21
N ASP A 65 -9.64 3.07 14.69
CA ASP A 65 -8.29 2.71 15.13
C ASP A 65 -7.52 1.90 14.08
N VAL A 66 -8.15 1.60 12.92
CA VAL A 66 -7.37 1.22 11.74
C VAL A 66 -6.76 2.51 11.25
N ASP A 67 -5.57 2.82 11.78
CA ASP A 67 -4.66 3.82 11.22
C ASP A 67 -4.61 3.50 9.72
N THR A 68 -5.29 4.30 8.88
CA THR A 68 -5.13 4.21 7.44
C THR A 68 -3.71 4.65 7.17
N ALA A 69 -2.80 3.69 7.31
CA ALA A 69 -1.38 3.88 7.24
C ALA A 69 -1.10 4.61 5.94
N GLN A 70 -0.58 5.84 6.04
CA GLN A 70 -0.25 6.66 4.88
C GLN A 70 0.75 5.90 3.99
N PHE A 71 1.65 5.17 4.63
CA PHE A 71 2.55 4.22 4.01
C PHE A 71 2.65 2.94 4.82
N THR A 72 2.89 1.84 4.12
CA THR A 72 3.12 0.50 4.65
C THR A 72 4.45 -0.04 4.11
N GLU A 73 4.96 -1.13 4.67
CA GLU A 73 6.12 -1.82 4.11
C GLU A 73 5.91 -2.27 2.65
N ARG A 74 4.65 -2.47 2.21
CA ARG A 74 4.34 -2.79 0.80
C ARG A 74 4.71 -1.65 -0.16
N ASP A 75 4.70 -0.41 0.31
CA ASP A 75 5.09 0.75 -0.50
C ASP A 75 6.60 0.75 -0.76
N ILE A 76 7.41 0.30 0.21
CA ILE A 76 8.85 0.05 0.04
C ILE A 76 9.05 -1.03 -1.03
N VAL A 77 8.39 -2.18 -0.89
CA VAL A 77 8.52 -3.31 -1.83
C VAL A 77 8.14 -2.87 -3.24
N SER A 78 6.99 -2.22 -3.39
CA SER A 78 6.49 -1.74 -4.69
C SER A 78 7.43 -0.70 -5.32
N LEU A 79 8.02 0.18 -4.51
CA LEU A 79 8.99 1.16 -4.99
C LEU A 79 10.28 0.47 -5.47
N VAL A 80 10.79 -0.51 -4.72
CA VAL A 80 11.97 -1.29 -5.12
C VAL A 80 11.71 -2.05 -6.42
N GLU A 81 10.58 -2.73 -6.54
CA GLU A 81 10.18 -3.43 -7.78
C GLU A 81 10.12 -2.48 -8.97
N LYS A 82 9.44 -1.33 -8.81
CA LYS A 82 9.36 -0.31 -9.86
C LYS A 82 10.74 0.17 -10.33
N TRP A 83 11.68 0.36 -9.41
CA TRP A 83 13.03 0.82 -9.75
C TRP A 83 13.88 -0.29 -10.35
N THR A 84 13.79 -1.52 -9.84
CA THR A 84 14.54 -2.66 -10.37
C THR A 84 14.06 -3.03 -11.78
N GLN A 85 12.76 -2.98 -12.06
CA GLN A 85 12.20 -3.24 -13.40
C GLN A 85 12.70 -2.27 -14.48
N LYS A 86 13.06 -1.02 -14.12
CA LYS A 86 13.64 -0.05 -15.06
C LYS A 86 15.17 -0.10 -15.14
N GLY A 87 15.82 -1.09 -14.52
CA GLY A 87 17.27 -1.27 -14.52
C GLY A 87 17.99 -0.83 -13.24
N GLY A 88 17.24 -0.40 -12.21
CA GLY A 88 17.77 0.04 -10.93
C GLY A 88 18.34 1.46 -10.95
N VAL A 89 18.77 1.94 -9.79
CA VAL A 89 19.51 3.20 -9.66
C VAL A 89 20.91 3.02 -10.27
N SER A 90 21.20 3.80 -11.31
CA SER A 90 22.43 3.65 -12.11
C SER A 90 23.23 4.95 -12.27
N SER A 91 22.70 6.06 -11.75
CA SER A 91 23.30 7.39 -11.83
C SER A 91 23.00 8.23 -10.59
N VAL A 92 23.70 9.36 -10.44
CA VAL A 92 23.44 10.33 -9.37
C VAL A 92 22.04 10.96 -9.53
N SER A 93 21.64 11.25 -10.76
CA SER A 93 20.30 11.76 -11.05
C SER A 93 19.23 10.75 -10.66
N ASP A 94 19.42 9.47 -10.99
CA ASP A 94 18.52 8.38 -10.56
C ASP A 94 18.42 8.32 -9.03
N TYR A 95 19.55 8.40 -8.34
CA TYR A 95 19.59 8.35 -6.89
C TYR A 95 18.75 9.46 -6.25
N HIS A 96 18.88 10.70 -6.73
CA HIS A 96 18.06 11.80 -6.23
C HIS A 96 16.57 11.62 -6.53
N HIS A 97 16.21 11.08 -7.69
CA HIS A 97 14.81 10.79 -8.02
C HIS A 97 14.23 9.68 -7.15
N PHE A 98 15.02 8.65 -6.85
CA PHE A 98 14.63 7.57 -5.96
C PHE A 98 14.40 8.09 -4.54
N ARG A 99 15.35 8.86 -3.98
CA ARG A 99 15.26 9.43 -2.61
C ARG A 99 14.02 10.29 -2.40
N LYS A 100 13.58 11.06 -3.41
CA LYS A 100 12.32 11.83 -3.32
C LYS A 100 11.09 10.98 -3.03
N ALA A 101 11.08 9.72 -3.46
CA ALA A 101 9.99 8.78 -3.17
C ALA A 101 10.26 7.93 -1.93
N TRP A 102 11.51 7.51 -1.72
CA TRP A 102 11.90 6.64 -0.61
C TRP A 102 11.83 7.33 0.76
N ASP A 103 12.36 8.55 0.86
CA ASP A 103 12.56 9.27 2.13
C ASP A 103 11.25 9.50 2.90
N PRO A 104 10.15 9.97 2.29
CA PRO A 104 8.89 10.13 3.01
C PRO A 104 8.29 8.80 3.47
N ILE A 105 8.48 7.71 2.71
CA ILE A 105 7.98 6.38 3.07
C ILE A 105 8.75 5.86 4.29
N GLN A 106 10.09 5.85 4.24
CA GLN A 106 10.94 5.42 5.35
C GLN A 106 10.67 6.23 6.63
N ALA A 107 10.63 7.57 6.51
CA ALA A 107 10.39 8.44 7.67
C ALA A 107 9.04 8.15 8.34
N TYR A 108 7.99 7.89 7.55
CA TYR A 108 6.68 7.55 8.07
C TYR A 108 6.70 6.21 8.81
N LEU A 109 7.28 5.17 8.20
CA LEU A 109 7.30 3.83 8.78
C LEU A 109 8.05 3.81 10.12
N VAL A 110 9.17 4.54 10.22
CA VAL A 110 9.90 4.67 11.49
C VAL A 110 9.10 5.48 12.51
N ALA A 111 8.52 6.61 12.11
CA ALA A 111 7.76 7.47 13.03
C ALA A 111 6.48 6.81 13.57
N LYS A 112 5.93 5.84 12.84
CA LYS A 112 4.75 5.06 13.22
C LYS A 112 5.08 3.71 13.83
N GLU A 113 6.36 3.43 14.08
CA GLU A 113 6.82 2.17 14.66
C GLU A 113 6.38 0.95 13.83
N HIS A 114 6.13 1.13 12.53
CA HIS A 114 5.88 0.04 11.58
C HIS A 114 7.18 -0.72 11.25
N VAL A 115 8.32 -0.05 11.40
CA VAL A 115 9.66 -0.65 11.36
C VAL A 115 10.44 -0.16 12.58
N GLU A 116 11.26 -1.02 13.17
CA GLU A 116 12.00 -0.67 14.41
C GLU A 116 13.07 0.40 14.13
N SER A 117 13.63 0.42 12.92
CA SER A 117 14.61 1.42 12.50
C SER A 117 14.84 1.41 10.99
N GLU A 118 15.60 2.39 10.49
CA GLU A 118 16.05 2.42 9.09
C GLU A 118 16.90 1.20 8.70
N GLU A 119 17.50 0.52 9.70
CA GLU A 119 18.35 -0.66 9.49
C GLU A 119 17.58 -1.83 8.87
N GLU A 120 16.31 -2.00 9.23
CA GLU A 120 15.44 -3.06 8.68
C GLU A 120 15.21 -2.89 7.18
N LEU A 121 15.29 -1.66 6.68
CA LEU A 121 15.07 -1.34 5.27
C LEU A 121 16.36 -1.37 4.43
N LYS A 122 17.53 -1.63 5.04
CA LYS A 122 18.83 -1.61 4.34
C LYS A 122 18.89 -2.59 3.17
N LYS A 123 18.31 -3.78 3.34
CA LYS A 123 18.29 -4.79 2.28
C LYS A 123 17.54 -4.29 1.06
N GLN A 124 16.34 -3.74 1.26
CA GLN A 124 15.47 -3.19 0.24
C GLN A 124 16.12 -1.96 -0.42
N PHE A 125 16.76 -1.11 0.39
CA PHE A 125 17.53 0.04 -0.11
C PHE A 125 18.69 -0.40 -1.01
N TYR A 126 19.43 -1.45 -0.63
CA TYR A 126 20.50 -2.00 -1.45
C TYR A 126 20.00 -2.62 -2.76
N GLN A 127 18.85 -3.31 -2.71
CA GLN A 127 18.26 -3.97 -3.88
C GLN A 127 17.85 -3.00 -5.00
N VAL A 128 17.59 -1.72 -4.67
CA VAL A 128 17.17 -0.74 -5.67
C VAL A 128 18.26 -0.37 -6.68
N PHE A 129 19.53 -0.57 -6.33
CA PHE A 129 20.65 -0.23 -7.19
C PHE A 129 20.76 -1.20 -8.36
N SER A 130 21.24 -0.71 -9.50
CA SER A 130 21.57 -1.57 -10.64
C SER A 130 22.61 -2.62 -10.24
N SER A 131 22.62 -3.79 -10.89
CA SER A 131 23.55 -4.88 -10.57
C SER A 131 25.02 -4.45 -10.56
N GLY A 132 25.42 -3.59 -11.51
CA GLY A 132 26.76 -3.01 -11.55
C GLY A 132 27.08 -2.13 -10.34
N PHE A 133 26.12 -1.34 -9.85
CA PHE A 133 26.30 -0.55 -8.63
C PHE A 133 26.24 -1.41 -7.37
N GLN A 134 25.37 -2.41 -7.31
CA GLN A 134 25.32 -3.36 -6.21
C GLN A 134 26.67 -4.07 -6.00
N GLY A 135 27.33 -4.49 -7.09
CA GLY A 135 28.67 -5.06 -7.04
C GLY A 135 29.69 -4.08 -6.46
N ARG A 136 29.74 -2.85 -6.98
CA ARG A 136 30.66 -1.81 -6.50
C ARG A 136 30.44 -1.43 -5.03
N ILE A 137 29.17 -1.32 -4.61
CA ILE A 137 28.81 -1.05 -3.22
C ILE A 137 29.30 -2.19 -2.32
N ARG A 138 29.09 -3.45 -2.74
CA ARG A 138 29.58 -4.62 -2.00
C ARG A 138 31.10 -4.61 -1.86
N ASP A 139 31.83 -4.38 -2.95
CA ASP A 139 33.29 -4.34 -2.95
C ASP A 139 33.82 -3.25 -2.01
N GLN A 140 33.15 -2.09 -2.00
CA GLN A 140 33.51 -0.98 -1.11
C GLN A 140 33.24 -1.32 0.36
N LEU A 141 32.10 -1.93 0.67
CA LEU A 141 31.77 -2.36 2.04
C LEU A 141 32.72 -3.44 2.57
N ILE A 142 33.17 -4.36 1.70
CA ILE A 142 34.20 -5.37 2.04
C ILE A 142 35.51 -4.67 2.37
N LYS A 143 35.94 -3.73 1.52
CA LYS A 143 37.18 -2.96 1.70
C LYS A 143 37.17 -2.16 3.01
N ASP A 144 36.02 -1.61 3.38
CA ASP A 144 35.86 -0.81 4.59
C ASP A 144 35.65 -1.66 5.85
N ASN A 145 35.69 -3.01 5.73
CA ASN A 145 35.51 -3.98 6.81
C ASN A 145 34.18 -3.80 7.59
N THR A 146 33.13 -3.34 6.90
CA THR A 146 31.81 -3.06 7.48
C THR A 146 30.77 -4.15 7.14
N LEU A 147 31.14 -5.15 6.34
CA LEU A 147 30.32 -6.32 6.07
C LEU A 147 30.69 -7.48 7.00
N VAL A 148 29.87 -7.73 8.03
CA VAL A 148 29.86 -9.02 8.72
C VAL A 148 28.99 -9.95 7.88
N MET A 149 29.61 -10.81 7.06
CA MET A 149 28.87 -11.92 6.46
C MET A 149 28.57 -12.93 7.57
N THR A 150 27.35 -12.92 8.10
CA THR A 150 26.80 -14.13 8.72
C THR A 150 26.53 -15.11 7.58
N ALA A 151 27.41 -16.10 7.43
CA ALA A 151 27.07 -17.31 6.71
C ALA A 151 25.94 -17.98 7.51
N ASP A 152 24.73 -17.97 6.97
CA ASP A 152 23.67 -18.84 7.47
C ASP A 152 24.13 -20.29 7.29
N ASN A 153 24.17 -21.02 8.39
CA ASN A 153 24.61 -22.41 8.51
C ASN A 153 23.40 -23.34 8.59
#